data_AF-A0A2V6TAH2-F1
#
_entry.id   AF-A0A2V6TAH2-F1
#
_cell.length_a   1.000
_cell.length_b   1.000
_cell.length_c   1.000
_cell.angle_alpha   90.00
_cell.angle_beta   90.00
_cell.angle_gamma   90.00
#
_symmetry.space_group_name_H-M   'P 1'
#
loop_
_entity.id
_entity.type
_entity.pdbx_description
1 polymer ?
#
loop_
_entity_poly.entity_id
_entity_poly.type
_entity_poly.pdbx_seq_one_letter_code
_entity_poly.pdbx_strand_id
1 'polypeptide(L)'
;MQWNETTMKAIEANGQNPPQSTRTLTMVHGAVHDALNAINRRYDAYYFEGPADAAASPDAAVASAAHTVLVGVVSSFGSPAQRGAALALVEQAYTTSLARVTDAPARNKGVAVGRAAGAAMLTLRK
;
A
#
# COMPACT_ATOMS: atom_id res chain seq x y z
N MET A 1 -3.19 11.73 2.07
CA MET A 1 -3.83 12.03 0.76
C MET A 1 -3.01 11.51 -0.43
N GLN A 2 -1.68 11.68 -0.45
CA GLN A 2 -0.78 11.24 -1.54
C GLN A 2 -1.08 9.84 -2.12
N TRP A 3 -1.26 8.82 -1.27
CA TRP A 3 -1.44 7.44 -1.75
C TRP A 3 -2.77 7.18 -2.47
N ASN A 4 -3.80 8.01 -2.26
CA ASN A 4 -5.01 7.97 -3.07
C ASN A 4 -4.71 8.41 -4.51
N GLU A 5 -4.02 9.52 -4.69
CA GLU A 5 -3.63 10.04 -6.01
C GLU A 5 -2.69 9.08 -6.75
N THR A 6 -1.70 8.53 -6.05
CA THR A 6 -0.80 7.51 -6.62
C THR A 6 -1.58 6.28 -7.08
N THR A 7 -2.55 5.82 -6.27
CA THR A 7 -3.41 4.67 -6.62
C THR A 7 -4.21 4.95 -7.89
N MET A 8 -4.86 6.11 -7.97
CA MET A 8 -5.65 6.48 -9.16
C MET A 8 -4.78 6.57 -10.42
N LYS A 9 -3.60 7.19 -10.34
CA LYS A 9 -2.64 7.25 -11.47
C LYS A 9 -2.14 5.87 -11.88
N ALA A 10 -1.85 4.99 -10.92
CA ALA A 10 -1.41 3.63 -11.21
C ALA A 10 -2.52 2.80 -11.88
N ILE A 11 -3.77 2.93 -11.42
CA ILE A 11 -4.96 2.29 -12.01
C ILE A 11 -5.15 2.74 -13.46
N GLU A 12 -5.08 4.05 -13.72
CA GLU A 12 -5.21 4.63 -15.05
C GLU A 12 -4.11 4.11 -15.99
N ALA A 13 -2.85 4.19 -15.56
CA ALA A 13 -1.71 3.67 -16.31
C ALA A 13 -1.79 2.16 -16.57
N ASN A 14 -2.41 1.40 -15.67
CA ASN A 14 -2.57 -0.04 -15.76
C ASN A 14 -3.76 -0.47 -16.64
N GLY A 15 -4.57 0.48 -17.12
CA GLY A 15 -5.68 0.21 -18.04
C GLY A 15 -6.85 -0.55 -17.41
N GLN A 16 -7.05 -0.41 -16.10
CA GLN A 16 -8.14 -1.08 -15.40
C GLN A 16 -9.51 -0.49 -15.77
N ASN A 17 -10.52 -1.35 -15.88
CA ASN A 17 -11.91 -0.93 -16.06
C ASN A 17 -12.55 -0.50 -14.71
N PRO A 18 -13.71 0.18 -14.70
CA PRO A 18 -14.25 0.76 -13.46
C PRO A 18 -14.45 -0.24 -12.30
N PRO A 19 -15.00 -1.46 -12.50
CA PRO A 19 -15.07 -2.46 -11.42
C PRO A 19 -13.70 -2.87 -10.85
N GLN A 20 -12.69 -3.05 -11.71
CA GLN A 20 -11.32 -3.36 -11.30
C GLN A 20 -10.72 -2.21 -10.48
N SER A 21 -10.90 -0.97 -10.96
CA SER A 21 -10.42 0.24 -10.30
C SER A 21 -10.99 0.39 -8.88
N THR A 22 -12.30 0.19 -8.70
CA THR A 22 -12.94 0.24 -7.39
C THR A 22 -12.37 -0.83 -6.45
N ARG A 23 -12.20 -2.06 -6.94
CA ARG A 23 -11.63 -3.15 -6.13
C ARG A 23 -10.19 -2.83 -5.69
N THR A 24 -9.36 -2.35 -6.62
CA THR A 24 -7.98 -1.94 -6.34
C THR A 24 -7.93 -0.85 -5.27
N LEU A 25 -8.77 0.17 -5.41
CA LEU A 25 -8.86 1.27 -4.45
C LEU A 25 -9.26 0.78 -3.06
N THR A 26 -10.30 -0.08 -2.97
CA THR A 26 -10.75 -0.66 -1.70
C THR A 26 -9.66 -1.50 -1.04
N MET A 27 -8.92 -2.31 -1.80
CA MET A 27 -7.83 -3.12 -1.26
C MET A 27 -6.71 -2.24 -0.70
N VAL A 28 -6.30 -1.20 -1.42
CA VAL A 28 -5.26 -0.27 -0.93
C VAL A 28 -5.71 0.40 0.37
N HIS A 29 -6.93 0.94 0.41
CA HIS A 29 -7.41 1.62 1.61
C HIS A 29 -7.59 0.67 2.81
N GLY A 30 -8.08 -0.55 2.59
CA GLY A 30 -8.17 -1.55 3.66
C GLY A 30 -6.80 -1.92 4.23
N ALA A 31 -5.79 -2.11 3.38
CA ALA A 31 -4.44 -2.43 3.83
C ALA A 31 -3.79 -1.28 4.60
N VAL A 32 -4.01 -0.04 4.13
CA VAL A 32 -3.54 1.18 4.80
C VAL A 32 -4.21 1.34 6.17
N HIS A 33 -5.51 1.09 6.26
CA HIS A 33 -6.25 1.12 7.52
C HIS A 33 -5.68 0.11 8.54
N ASP A 34 -5.46 -1.13 8.11
CA ASP A 34 -4.92 -2.17 8.98
C ASP A 34 -3.48 -1.88 9.41
N ALA A 35 -2.65 -1.39 8.50
CA ALA A 35 -1.29 -0.98 8.81
C ALA A 35 -1.25 0.10 9.90
N LEU A 36 -2.14 1.10 9.84
CA LEU A 36 -2.21 2.16 10.85
C LEU A 36 -2.72 1.66 12.20
N ASN A 37 -3.76 0.81 12.21
CA ASN A 37 -4.26 0.21 13.45
C ASN A 37 -3.24 -0.74 14.09
N ALA A 38 -2.39 -1.40 13.30
CA ALA A 38 -1.30 -2.24 13.79
C ALA A 38 -0.13 -1.46 14.41
N ILE A 39 -0.09 -0.13 14.26
CA ILE A 39 0.91 0.75 14.92
C ILE A 39 0.30 1.37 16.18
N ASN A 40 -0.86 1.99 16.03
CA ASN A 40 -1.60 2.61 17.11
C ASN A 40 -3.08 2.26 16.94
N ARG A 41 -3.54 1.30 17.72
CA ARG A 41 -4.90 0.78 17.61
C ARG A 41 -5.89 1.84 18.05
N ARG A 42 -6.66 2.35 17.09
CA ARG A 42 -7.76 3.30 17.31
C ARG A 42 -9.12 2.68 17.01
N TYR A 43 -9.13 1.70 16.11
CA TYR A 43 -10.30 0.96 15.69
C TYR A 43 -9.98 -0.53 15.61
N ASP A 44 -11.00 -1.35 15.40
CA ASP A 44 -10.80 -2.75 15.03
C ASP A 44 -10.19 -2.84 13.64
N ALA A 45 -9.25 -3.78 13.48
CA ALA A 45 -8.66 -4.05 12.19
C ALA A 45 -9.72 -4.64 11.25
N TYR A 46 -9.58 -4.36 9.96
CA TYR A 46 -10.40 -4.98 8.93
C TYR A 46 -10.02 -6.46 8.73
N TYR A 47 -8.73 -6.77 8.76
CA TYR A 47 -8.26 -8.15 8.70
C TYR A 47 -6.92 -8.39 9.42
N PHE A 48 -5.98 -7.45 9.35
CA PHE A 48 -4.67 -7.58 9.97
C PHE A 48 -4.55 -6.71 11.23
N GLU A 49 -4.44 -7.35 12.39
CA GLU A 49 -4.28 -6.66 13.67
C GLU A 49 -2.82 -6.25 13.97
N GLY A 50 -1.86 -7.04 13.46
CA GLY A 50 -0.42 -6.81 13.64
C GLY A 50 0.09 -6.87 15.09
N PRO A 51 1.37 -6.56 15.32
CA PRO A 51 2.02 -6.71 16.62
C PRO A 51 1.84 -5.52 17.58
N ALA A 52 1.14 -4.45 17.17
CA ALA A 52 1.03 -3.19 17.92
C ALA A 52 2.40 -2.51 18.21
N ASP A 53 3.20 -2.24 17.18
CA ASP A 53 4.51 -1.57 17.35
C ASP A 53 4.38 -0.05 17.23
N ALA A 54 4.16 0.62 18.37
CA ALA A 54 4.01 2.07 18.43
C ALA A 54 5.26 2.88 18.01
N ALA A 55 6.43 2.24 17.89
CA ALA A 55 7.65 2.88 17.40
C ALA A 55 7.79 2.83 15.87
N ALA A 56 6.86 2.18 15.16
CA ALA A 56 6.82 2.18 13.71
C ALA A 56 6.34 3.53 13.15
N SER A 57 6.98 4.00 12.08
CA SER A 57 6.55 5.22 11.38
C SER A 57 5.22 4.98 10.63
N PRO A 58 4.15 5.76 10.92
CA PRO A 58 2.89 5.67 10.19
C PRO A 58 3.05 5.94 8.71
N ASP A 59 3.87 6.92 8.33
CA ASP A 59 4.10 7.27 6.92
C ASP A 59 4.78 6.13 6.15
N ALA A 60 5.78 5.49 6.75
CA ALA A 60 6.45 4.33 6.15
C ALA A 60 5.50 3.12 6.05
N ALA A 61 4.63 2.91 7.03
CA ALA A 61 3.64 1.83 7.02
C ALA A 61 2.56 2.04 5.96
N VAL A 62 1.98 3.23 5.86
CA VAL A 62 1.02 3.60 4.81
C VAL A 62 1.65 3.40 3.43
N ALA A 63 2.88 3.90 3.24
CA ALA A 63 3.59 3.78 1.98
C ALA A 63 3.82 2.31 1.58
N SER A 64 4.25 1.49 2.54
CA SER A 64 4.57 0.09 2.28
C SER A 64 3.35 -0.78 2.08
N ALA A 65 2.24 -0.50 2.78
CA ALA A 65 0.98 -1.19 2.58
C ALA A 65 0.39 -0.92 1.19
N ALA A 66 0.30 0.36 0.80
CA ALA A 66 -0.20 0.75 -0.51
C ALA A 66 0.68 0.20 -1.63
N HIS A 67 2.01 0.34 -1.51
CA HIS A 67 2.98 -0.22 -2.46
C HIS A 67 2.79 -1.73 -2.64
N THR A 68 2.72 -2.49 -1.53
CA THR A 68 2.58 -3.96 -1.57
C THR A 68 1.31 -4.37 -2.31
N VAL A 69 0.17 -3.75 -2.00
CA VAL A 69 -1.10 -4.05 -2.68
C VAL A 69 -1.02 -3.67 -4.15
N LEU A 70 -0.55 -2.47 -4.48
CA LEU A 70 -0.49 -2.00 -5.87
C LEU A 70 0.40 -2.90 -6.71
N VAL A 71 1.62 -3.24 -6.27
CA VAL A 71 2.52 -4.14 -7.01
C VAL A 71 1.85 -5.49 -7.27
N GLY A 72 1.18 -6.07 -6.27
CA GLY A 72 0.49 -7.35 -6.42
C GLY A 72 -0.74 -7.31 -7.34
N VAL A 73 -1.41 -6.16 -7.44
CA VAL A 73 -2.62 -6.02 -8.26
C VAL A 73 -2.29 -5.59 -9.69
N VAL A 74 -1.39 -4.62 -9.89
CA VAL A 74 -1.07 -4.09 -11.23
C VAL A 74 -0.39 -5.13 -12.13
N SER A 75 0.26 -6.15 -11.54
CA SER A 75 0.80 -7.27 -12.30
C SER A 75 -0.26 -8.11 -13.01
N SER A 76 -1.53 -8.03 -12.59
CA SER A 76 -2.63 -8.89 -13.03
C SER A 76 -3.47 -8.31 -14.18
N PHE A 77 -3.23 -7.05 -14.57
CA PHE A 77 -4.02 -6.36 -15.59
C PHE A 77 -3.15 -5.62 -16.61
N GLY A 78 -3.77 -5.13 -17.69
CA GLY A 78 -3.12 -4.33 -18.73
C GLY A 78 -2.13 -5.10 -19.62
N SER A 79 -1.62 -4.41 -20.63
CA SER A 79 -0.49 -4.87 -21.46
C SER A 79 0.84 -4.79 -20.68
N PRO A 80 1.92 -5.46 -21.14
CA PRO A 80 3.24 -5.34 -20.51
C PRO A 80 3.73 -3.89 -20.34
N ALA A 81 3.48 -3.02 -21.34
CA ALA A 81 3.84 -1.61 -21.27
C ALA A 81 3.05 -0.85 -20.18
N GLN A 82 1.75 -1.12 -20.08
CA GLN A 82 0.88 -0.53 -19.05
C GLN A 82 1.29 -0.97 -17.63
N ARG A 83 1.64 -2.25 -17.47
CA ARG A 83 2.18 -2.76 -16.20
C ARG A 83 3.49 -2.08 -15.82
N GLY A 84 4.41 -1.93 -16.77
CA GLY A 84 5.69 -1.24 -16.56
C GLY A 84 5.49 0.22 -16.13
N ALA A 85 4.61 0.95 -16.80
CA ALA A 85 4.30 2.34 -16.47
C ALA A 85 3.69 2.48 -15.07
N ALA A 86 2.72 1.63 -14.72
CA ALA A 86 2.08 1.64 -13.40
C ALA A 86 3.08 1.30 -12.28
N LEU A 87 3.92 0.27 -12.48
CA LEU A 87 4.96 -0.10 -11.51
C LEU A 87 5.96 1.04 -11.30
N ALA A 88 6.42 1.70 -12.37
CA ALA A 88 7.34 2.83 -12.25
C ALA A 88 6.77 3.98 -11.39
N LEU A 89 5.47 4.32 -11.57
CA LEU A 89 4.79 5.32 -10.76
C LEU A 89 4.74 4.92 -9.28
N VAL A 90 4.43 3.66 -9.01
CA VAL A 90 4.33 3.12 -7.64
C VAL A 90 5.69 3.10 -6.95
N GLU A 91 6.75 2.64 -7.63
CA GLU A 91 8.11 2.61 -7.09
C GLU A 91 8.67 4.01 -6.81
N GLN A 92 8.42 4.97 -7.71
CA GLN A 92 8.85 6.36 -7.51
C GLN A 92 8.16 6.98 -6.30
N ALA A 93 6.84 6.79 -6.16
CA ALA A 93 6.08 7.31 -5.03
C ALA A 93 6.52 6.65 -3.70
N TYR A 94 6.82 5.35 -3.72
CA TYR A 94 7.30 4.61 -2.57
C TYR A 94 8.67 5.12 -2.10
N THR A 95 9.64 5.20 -3.01
CA THR A 95 11.00 5.69 -2.72
C THR A 95 10.96 7.13 -2.19
N THR A 96 10.16 8.00 -2.82
CA THR A 96 9.96 9.39 -2.37
C THR A 96 9.36 9.45 -0.97
N SER A 97 8.40 8.58 -0.66
CA SER A 97 7.76 8.55 0.66
C SER A 97 8.72 8.10 1.75
N LEU A 98 9.51 7.05 1.49
CA LEU A 98 10.49 6.54 2.44
C LEU A 98 11.66 7.51 2.69
N ALA A 99 12.06 8.27 1.68
CA ALA A 99 13.12 9.27 1.81
C ALA A 99 12.78 10.38 2.81
N ARG A 100 11.48 10.68 3.02
CA ARG A 100 11.03 11.69 3.99
C ARG A 100 11.08 11.21 5.44
N VAL A 101 11.17 9.90 5.67
CA VAL A 101 11.29 9.33 7.02
C VAL A 101 12.78 9.17 7.34
N THR A 102 13.32 10.11 8.11
CA THR A 102 14.77 10.17 8.41
C THR A 102 15.19 9.20 9.52
N ASP A 103 14.29 8.90 10.46
CA ASP A 103 14.50 7.87 11.48
C ASP A 103 14.47 6.47 10.84
N ALA A 104 15.66 5.88 10.67
CA ALA A 104 15.81 4.58 10.02
C ALA A 104 15.16 3.42 10.81
N PRO A 105 15.34 3.28 12.14
CA PRO A 105 14.60 2.30 12.93
C PRO A 105 13.08 2.40 12.77
N ALA A 106 12.49 3.58 12.95
CA ALA A 106 11.05 3.77 12.84
C ALA A 106 10.55 3.51 11.42
N ARG A 107 11.31 3.94 10.40
CA ARG A 107 11.03 3.64 8.99
C ARG A 107 11.00 2.14 8.72
N ASN A 108 12.02 1.41 9.15
CA ASN A 108 12.13 -0.03 8.89
C ASN A 108 11.00 -0.82 9.54
N LYS A 109 10.63 -0.46 10.78
CA LYS A 109 9.46 -1.01 11.47
C LYS A 109 8.16 -0.71 10.73
N GLY A 110 7.97 0.53 10.29
CA GLY A 110 6.82 0.91 9.47
C GLY A 110 6.75 0.11 8.17
N VAL A 111 7.88 -0.06 7.49
CA VAL A 111 7.96 -0.90 6.27
C VAL A 111 7.52 -2.33 6.54
N ALA A 112 8.01 -2.94 7.62
CA ALA A 112 7.64 -4.30 7.99
C ALA A 112 6.13 -4.45 8.26
N VAL A 113 5.55 -3.56 9.07
CA VAL A 113 4.11 -3.56 9.40
C VAL A 113 3.27 -3.34 8.14
N GLY A 114 3.61 -2.34 7.32
CA GLY A 114 2.87 -2.03 6.09
C GLY A 114 2.90 -3.18 5.09
N ARG A 115 4.06 -3.81 4.88
CA ARG A 115 4.16 -5.00 4.00
C ARG A 115 3.31 -6.16 4.50
N ALA A 116 3.30 -6.42 5.81
CA ALA A 116 2.48 -7.47 6.39
C ALA A 116 0.97 -7.21 6.17
N ALA A 117 0.51 -5.98 6.41
CA ALA A 117 -0.89 -5.59 6.17
C ALA A 117 -1.27 -5.70 4.68
N GLY A 118 -0.40 -5.23 3.77
CA GLY A 118 -0.62 -5.35 2.33
C GLY A 118 -0.69 -6.80 1.85
N ALA A 119 0.21 -7.67 2.32
CA ALA A 119 0.19 -9.09 2.00
C ALA A 119 -1.05 -9.79 2.56
N ALA A 120 -1.50 -9.42 3.75
CA ALA A 120 -2.73 -9.95 4.35
C ALA A 120 -3.95 -9.56 3.50
N MET A 121 -4.03 -8.30 3.04
CA MET A 121 -5.11 -7.86 2.14
C MET A 121 -5.12 -8.63 0.81
N LEU A 122 -3.95 -8.81 0.17
CA LEU A 122 -3.83 -9.60 -1.05
C LEU A 122 -4.27 -11.05 -0.84
N THR A 123 -3.96 -11.63 0.32
CA THR A 123 -4.37 -13.00 0.67
C THR A 123 -5.89 -13.11 0.87
N LEU A 124 -6.49 -12.15 1.56
CA LEU A 124 -7.94 -12.08 1.80
C LEU A 124 -8.75 -11.85 0.51
N ARG A 125 -8.18 -11.15 -0.45
CA ARG A 125 -8.84 -10.68 -1.67
C ARG A 125 -8.15 -11.18 -2.94
N LYS A 126 -7.71 -12.45 -2.94
CA LYS A 126 -7.31 -13.13 -4.18
C LYS A 126 -8.44 -13.11 -5.21
#